data_AF-A0A853MF95-F1
#
_entry.id   AF-A0A853MF95-F1
#
_cell.length_a   1.000
_cell.length_b   1.000
_cell.length_c   1.000
_cell.angle_alpha   90.00
_cell.angle_beta   90.00
_cell.angle_gamma   90.00
#
_symmetry.space_group_name_H-M   'P 1'
#
loop_
_entity.id
_entity.type
_entity.pdbx_description
1 polymer ?
#
loop_
_entity_poly.entity_id
_entity_poly.type
_entity_poly.pdbx_seq_one_letter_code
_entity_poly.pdbx_strand_id
1 'polypeptide(L)'
;MGRFYRTVLIINHGNAELNASSLGMAKAALEAINGLNLFGVYGSQASVIHVLPDEIARGRITLKSLLPRESASKEVDAALLSIISYPAFAVEDPGLCDRTFQKIINELSGNYVCKRFCVKPNARMGLFPRSIL
;
A
#
# COMPACT_ATOMS: atom_id res chain seq x y z
N MET A 1 39.48 7.04 -16.72
CA MET A 1 38.52 8.17 -16.83
C MET A 1 37.12 7.57 -16.87
N GLY A 2 36.49 7.32 -15.72
CA GLY A 2 35.25 6.54 -15.63
C GLY A 2 34.35 7.05 -14.52
N ARG A 3 33.23 7.67 -14.89
CA ARG A 3 32.11 8.00 -14.01
C ARG A 3 30.83 7.55 -14.72
N PHE A 4 29.82 7.23 -13.91
CA PHE A 4 28.41 6.99 -14.24
C PHE A 4 27.94 5.54 -14.30
N TYR A 5 27.89 4.89 -13.14
CA TYR A 5 26.73 4.08 -12.75
C TYR A 5 26.16 4.68 -11.48
N ARG A 6 25.31 5.70 -11.62
CA ARG A 6 24.49 6.20 -10.51
C ARG A 6 23.12 5.58 -10.70
N THR A 7 22.99 4.34 -10.24
CA THR A 7 21.72 3.66 -10.00
C THR A 7 20.82 4.64 -9.26
N VAL A 8 19.60 4.84 -9.77
CA VAL A 8 18.58 5.67 -9.14
C VAL A 8 18.36 5.15 -7.73
N LEU A 9 18.95 5.86 -6.77
CA LEU A 9 18.72 5.66 -5.35
C LEU A 9 17.25 5.96 -5.10
N ILE A 10 16.47 4.93 -4.78
CA ILE A 10 15.39 5.09 -3.81
C ILE A 10 16.12 5.58 -2.57
N ILE A 11 16.14 6.89 -2.32
CA ILE A 11 16.87 7.45 -1.18
C ILE A 11 16.02 7.17 0.06
N ASN A 12 16.03 5.92 0.51
CA ASN A 12 15.69 5.61 1.88
C ASN A 12 16.87 6.12 2.72
N HIS A 13 16.68 7.25 3.40
CA HIS A 13 17.68 7.92 4.23
C HIS A 13 18.01 7.13 5.53
N GLY A 14 17.90 5.80 5.52
CA GLY A 14 18.10 4.97 6.71
C GLY A 14 16.99 5.10 7.75
N ASN A 15 15.88 5.77 7.43
CA ASN A 15 14.71 5.90 8.29
C ASN A 15 13.59 4.98 7.77
N ALA A 16 12.95 4.23 8.67
CA ALA A 16 11.85 3.34 8.31
C ALA A 16 10.72 4.12 7.61
N GLU A 17 10.57 3.91 6.30
CA GLU A 17 9.47 4.48 5.53
C GLU A 17 8.22 3.63 5.74
N LEU A 18 7.13 4.27 6.18
CA LEU A 18 5.84 3.61 6.26
C LEU A 18 5.26 3.40 4.87
N ASN A 19 4.96 2.15 4.57
CA ASN A 19 4.27 1.76 3.37
C ASN A 19 2.77 1.59 3.66
N ALA A 20 1.91 2.28 2.90
CA ALA A 20 0.47 2.14 2.94
C ALA A 20 0.01 0.69 2.69
N SER A 21 0.58 -0.03 1.71
CA SER A 21 0.19 -1.42 1.43
C SER A 21 0.50 -2.37 2.60
N SER A 22 1.70 -2.26 3.19
CA SER A 22 2.06 -3.03 4.39
C SER A 22 1.17 -2.68 5.58
N LEU A 23 0.90 -1.40 5.80
CA LEU A 23 0.05 -0.93 6.90
C LEU A 23 -1.39 -1.40 6.74
N GLY A 24 -1.94 -1.35 5.53
CA GLY A 24 -3.30 -1.82 5.24
C GLY A 24 -3.44 -3.31 5.48
N MET A 25 -2.48 -4.12 5.03
CA MET A 25 -2.45 -5.56 5.32
C MET A 25 -2.39 -5.83 6.83
N ALA A 26 -1.56 -5.08 7.57
CA ALA A 26 -1.45 -5.23 9.02
C ALA A 26 -2.76 -4.84 9.74
N LYS A 27 -3.40 -3.73 9.36
CA LYS A 27 -4.72 -3.32 9.88
C LYS A 27 -5.75 -4.43 9.65
N ALA A 28 -5.87 -4.92 8.43
CA ALA A 28 -6.84 -5.96 8.10
C ALA A 28 -6.59 -7.26 8.88
N ALA A 29 -5.32 -7.64 9.06
CA ALA A 29 -4.96 -8.79 9.88
C ALA A 29 -5.36 -8.60 11.35
N LEU A 30 -5.12 -7.41 11.92
CA LEU A 30 -5.54 -7.05 13.27
C LEU A 30 -7.07 -7.12 13.43
N GLU A 31 -7.82 -6.64 12.44
CA GLU A 31 -9.28 -6.74 12.42
C GLU A 31 -9.76 -8.20 12.35
N ALA A 32 -9.09 -9.03 11.54
CA ALA A 32 -9.46 -10.43 11.34
C ALA A 32 -9.17 -11.33 12.56
N ILE A 33 -8.08 -11.09 13.30
CA ILE A 33 -7.72 -11.90 14.47
C ILE A 33 -8.45 -11.47 15.75
N ASN A 34 -9.03 -10.26 15.77
CA ASN A 34 -9.72 -9.76 16.95
C ASN A 34 -10.98 -10.59 17.25
N GLY A 35 -11.06 -11.15 18.45
CA GLY A 35 -12.14 -12.05 18.86
C GLY A 35 -11.93 -13.50 18.44
N LEU A 36 -10.79 -13.84 17.83
CA LEU A 36 -10.47 -15.23 17.49
C LEU A 36 -10.18 -16.04 18.76
N ASN A 37 -10.97 -17.10 18.99
CA ASN A 37 -10.70 -18.08 20.04
C ASN A 37 -9.82 -19.22 19.50
N LEU A 38 -8.58 -19.31 19.99
CA LEU A 38 -7.57 -20.26 19.52
C LEU A 38 -7.95 -21.74 19.71
N PHE A 39 -8.81 -22.05 20.68
CA PHE A 39 -9.22 -23.43 20.99
C PHE A 39 -10.72 -23.68 20.73
N GLY A 40 -11.41 -22.73 20.07
CA GLY A 40 -12.83 -22.84 19.75
C GLY A 40 -13.67 -23.20 20.98
N VAL A 41 -14.43 -24.29 20.89
CA VAL A 41 -15.34 -24.75 21.95
C VAL A 41 -14.63 -25.17 23.25
N TYR A 42 -13.33 -25.48 23.19
CA TYR A 42 -12.53 -25.84 24.36
C TYR A 42 -11.77 -24.66 24.97
N GLY A 43 -11.86 -23.48 24.34
CA GLY A 43 -11.19 -22.27 24.78
C GLY A 43 -11.94 -21.54 25.89
N SER A 44 -11.20 -20.95 26.81
CA SER A 44 -11.73 -20.04 27.82
C SER A 44 -11.57 -18.58 27.35
N GLN A 45 -12.03 -17.61 28.14
CA GLN A 45 -11.82 -16.19 27.83
C GLN A 45 -10.32 -15.85 27.66
N ALA A 46 -9.42 -16.60 28.31
CA ALA A 46 -7.98 -16.41 28.20
C ALA A 46 -7.40 -16.83 26.83
N SER A 47 -8.14 -17.58 26.02
CA SER A 47 -7.70 -18.01 24.68
C SER A 47 -8.28 -17.16 23.53
N VAL A 48 -8.99 -16.07 23.86
CA VAL A 48 -9.49 -15.11 22.88
C VAL A 48 -8.44 -14.04 22.64
N ILE A 49 -8.06 -13.85 21.37
CA ILE A 49 -7.17 -12.75 20.98
C ILE A 49 -7.97 -11.45 21.01
N HIS A 50 -7.50 -10.49 21.79
CA HIS A 50 -8.04 -9.14 21.83
C HIS A 50 -7.04 -8.16 21.24
N VAL A 51 -7.46 -7.43 20.23
CA VAL A 51 -6.68 -6.35 19.63
C VAL A 51 -7.15 -5.03 20.21
N LEU A 52 -6.21 -4.14 20.53
CA LEU A 52 -6.53 -2.80 21.00
C LEU A 52 -7.20 -1.99 19.86
N PRO A 53 -8.43 -1.48 20.06
CA PRO A 53 -9.12 -0.68 19.05
C PRO A 53 -8.33 0.55 18.60
N ASP A 54 -7.51 1.11 19.49
CA ASP A 54 -6.67 2.26 19.22
C ASP A 54 -5.65 1.99 18.10
N GLU A 55 -5.12 0.77 17.99
CA GLU A 55 -4.18 0.41 16.91
C GLU A 55 -4.86 0.42 15.55
N ILE A 56 -6.09 -0.10 15.49
CA ILE A 56 -6.91 -0.13 14.28
C ILE A 56 -7.27 1.30 13.88
N ALA A 57 -7.66 2.14 14.85
CA ALA A 57 -7.98 3.54 14.63
C ALA A 57 -6.77 4.34 14.12
N ARG A 58 -5.59 4.14 14.71
CA ARG A 58 -4.34 4.75 14.22
C ARG A 58 -4.03 4.32 12.79
N GLY A 59 -4.12 3.01 12.50
CA GLY A 59 -3.93 2.49 11.15
C GLY A 59 -4.87 3.14 10.13
N ARG A 60 -6.15 3.30 10.48
CA ARG A 60 -7.16 3.97 9.64
C ARG A 60 -6.80 5.44 9.36
N ILE A 61 -6.38 6.18 10.39
CA ILE A 61 -5.99 7.60 10.25
C ILE A 61 -4.75 7.73 9.34
N THR A 62 -3.74 6.89 9.55
CA THR A 62 -2.51 6.91 8.74
C THR A 62 -2.78 6.49 7.30
N LEU A 63 -3.65 5.50 7.04
CA LEU A 63 -4.03 5.14 5.67
C LEU A 63 -4.76 6.28 4.96
N LYS A 64 -5.66 6.99 5.66
CA LYS A 64 -6.33 8.18 5.12
C LYS A 64 -5.37 9.30 4.75
N SER A 65 -4.25 9.47 5.48
CA SER A 65 -3.27 10.50 5.18
C SER A 65 -2.28 10.12 4.08
N LEU A 66 -1.99 8.82 3.92
CA LEU A 66 -1.08 8.33 2.87
C LEU A 66 -1.78 8.23 1.52
N LEU A 67 -3.00 7.70 1.47
CA LEU A 67 -3.69 7.44 0.20
C LEU A 67 -4.04 8.74 -0.54
N PRO A 68 -3.87 8.75 -1.87
CA PRO A 68 -3.67 7.61 -2.77
C PRO A 68 -2.20 7.27 -3.06
N ARG A 69 -1.26 7.66 -2.19
CA ARG A 69 0.18 7.36 -2.34
C ARG A 69 0.58 6.15 -1.51
N GLU A 70 1.63 5.46 -1.96
CA GLU A 70 2.20 4.30 -1.27
C GLU A 70 3.08 4.71 -0.07
N SER A 71 3.89 5.77 -0.22
CA SER A 71 4.72 6.30 0.86
C SER A 71 5.12 7.76 0.63
N ALA A 72 5.91 8.36 1.52
CA ALA A 72 6.43 9.71 1.33
C ALA A 72 7.37 9.83 0.11
N SER A 73 8.12 8.76 -0.20
CA SER A 73 9.11 8.70 -1.29
C SER A 73 8.56 8.07 -2.57
N LYS A 74 7.46 7.31 -2.48
CA LYS A 74 6.79 6.63 -3.60
C LYS A 74 5.47 7.33 -3.92
N GLU A 75 5.15 7.43 -5.21
CA GLU A 75 3.88 7.99 -5.67
C GLU A 75 2.79 6.91 -5.59
N VAL A 76 2.32 6.39 -6.71
CA VAL A 76 1.28 5.37 -6.80
C VAL A 76 1.91 4.00 -7.10
N ASP A 77 1.45 2.98 -6.39
CA ASP A 77 1.84 1.58 -6.55
C ASP A 77 0.58 0.72 -6.71
N ALA A 78 0.64 -0.29 -7.57
CA ALA A 78 -0.44 -1.27 -7.77
C ALA A 78 -0.67 -2.13 -6.52
N ALA A 79 0.32 -2.23 -5.62
CA ALA A 79 0.16 -2.89 -4.32
C ALA A 79 -1.02 -2.32 -3.51
N LEU A 80 -1.36 -1.04 -3.70
CA LEU A 80 -2.51 -0.41 -3.07
C LEU A 80 -3.85 -1.08 -3.42
N LEU A 81 -3.97 -1.77 -4.56
CA LEU A 81 -5.16 -2.54 -4.91
C LEU A 81 -5.47 -3.61 -3.86
N SER A 82 -4.44 -4.26 -3.32
CA SER A 82 -4.59 -5.33 -2.32
C SER A 82 -5.20 -4.85 -1.00
N ILE A 83 -5.03 -3.56 -0.68
CA ILE A 83 -5.55 -2.99 0.58
C ILE A 83 -6.90 -2.29 0.40
N ILE A 84 -7.23 -1.77 -0.78
CA ILE A 84 -8.55 -1.19 -1.05
C ILE A 84 -9.57 -2.25 -1.50
N SER A 85 -9.10 -3.43 -1.91
CA SER A 85 -9.93 -4.53 -2.39
C SER A 85 -9.47 -5.88 -1.79
N TYR A 86 -9.75 -6.99 -2.46
CA TYR A 86 -9.30 -8.31 -2.04
C TYR A 86 -7.76 -8.38 -2.08
N PRO A 87 -7.09 -8.88 -1.02
CA PRO A 87 -7.67 -9.61 0.12
C PRO A 87 -7.97 -8.78 1.38
N ALA A 88 -7.47 -7.55 1.53
CA ALA A 88 -7.45 -6.91 2.85
C ALA A 88 -8.64 -6.01 3.17
N PHE A 89 -9.27 -5.35 2.19
CA PHE A 89 -10.38 -4.40 2.43
C PHE A 89 -10.13 -3.43 3.60
N ALA A 90 -8.89 -2.97 3.75
CA ALA A 90 -8.42 -2.20 4.90
C ALA A 90 -8.98 -0.76 4.92
N VAL A 91 -9.48 -0.27 3.78
CA VAL A 91 -10.02 1.07 3.61
C VAL A 91 -11.55 1.01 3.55
N GLU A 92 -12.19 1.64 4.53
CA GLU A 92 -13.66 1.60 4.69
C GLU A 92 -14.39 2.70 3.91
N ASP A 93 -13.69 3.79 3.55
CA ASP A 93 -14.28 4.94 2.85
C ASP A 93 -14.35 4.67 1.34
N PRO A 94 -15.56 4.47 0.76
CA PRO A 94 -15.70 4.16 -0.65
C PRO A 94 -15.15 5.27 -1.56
N GLY A 95 -15.29 6.54 -1.15
CA GLY A 95 -14.78 7.67 -1.93
C GLY A 95 -13.26 7.74 -1.93
N LEU A 96 -12.59 7.23 -0.89
CA LEU A 96 -11.13 7.10 -0.89
C LEU A 96 -10.68 5.89 -1.73
N CYS A 97 -11.41 4.78 -1.67
CA CYS A 97 -11.16 3.60 -2.52
C CYS A 97 -11.27 3.96 -4.00
N ASP A 98 -12.36 4.61 -4.41
CA ASP A 98 -12.59 4.99 -5.81
C ASP A 98 -11.52 5.96 -6.31
N ARG A 99 -11.18 6.99 -5.53
CA ARG A 99 -10.10 7.93 -5.90
C ARG A 99 -8.76 7.22 -6.04
N THR A 100 -8.45 6.29 -5.16
CA THR A 100 -7.20 5.51 -5.20
C THR A 100 -7.18 4.59 -6.42
N PHE A 101 -8.27 3.86 -6.66
CA PHE A 101 -8.43 2.99 -7.82
C PHE A 101 -8.29 3.75 -9.13
N GLN A 102 -9.02 4.86 -9.28
CA GLN A 102 -8.94 5.71 -10.47
C GLN A 102 -7.53 6.25 -10.68
N LYS A 103 -6.82 6.64 -9.61
CA LYS A 103 -5.44 7.10 -9.73
C LYS A 103 -4.49 6.00 -10.19
N ILE A 104 -4.65 4.78 -9.67
CA ILE A 104 -3.90 3.59 -10.09
C ILE A 104 -4.13 3.31 -11.57
N ILE A 105 -5.38 3.27 -12.03
CA ILE A 105 -5.68 3.02 -13.45
C ILE A 105 -5.11 4.15 -14.31
N ASN A 106 -5.33 5.41 -13.96
CA ASN A 106 -4.87 6.54 -14.77
C ASN A 106 -3.34 6.63 -14.89
N GLU A 107 -2.59 6.27 -13.84
CA GLU A 107 -1.13 6.40 -13.84
C GLU A 107 -0.39 5.12 -14.24
N LEU A 108 -0.96 3.94 -13.92
CA LEU A 108 -0.28 2.66 -14.07
C LEU A 108 -0.83 1.80 -15.20
N SER A 109 -2.04 2.05 -15.72
CA SER A 109 -2.55 1.29 -16.87
C SER A 109 -1.80 1.64 -18.16
N GLY A 110 -1.25 0.61 -18.81
CA GLY A 110 -0.81 0.62 -20.20
C GLY A 110 -1.92 0.06 -21.11
N ASN A 111 -1.63 -0.05 -22.40
CA ASN A 111 -2.63 -0.55 -23.35
C ASN A 111 -2.90 -2.06 -23.16
N TYR A 112 -1.94 -2.79 -22.59
CA TYR A 112 -2.05 -4.24 -22.38
C TYR A 112 -1.62 -4.69 -20.98
N VAL A 113 -0.80 -3.91 -20.27
CA VAL A 113 -0.27 -4.28 -18.93
C VAL A 113 -0.30 -3.09 -17.96
N CYS A 114 -0.53 -3.36 -16.68
CA CYS A 114 -0.36 -2.36 -15.61
C CYS A 114 1.07 -2.36 -15.05
N LYS A 115 1.70 -1.18 -14.99
CA LYS A 115 2.98 -1.00 -14.29
C LYS A 115 2.79 -1.24 -12.79
N ARG A 116 3.79 -1.84 -12.14
CA ARG A 116 3.76 -2.04 -10.68
C ARG A 116 3.83 -0.72 -9.92
N PHE A 117 4.74 0.18 -10.31
CA PHE A 117 4.85 1.51 -9.70
C PHE A 117 5.40 2.52 -10.70
N CYS A 118 5.14 3.81 -10.45
CA CYS A 118 5.66 4.88 -11.29
C CYS A 118 7.11 5.22 -10.93
N VAL A 119 8.03 5.09 -11.89
CA VAL A 119 9.37 5.69 -11.82
C VAL A 119 9.29 7.02 -12.56
N LYS A 120 9.40 8.16 -11.88
CA LYS A 120 9.47 9.46 -12.60
C LYS A 120 10.69 9.42 -13.54
N PRO A 121 10.50 9.63 -14.85
CA PRO A 121 11.64 9.79 -15.73
C PRO A 121 12.40 11.04 -15.29
N ASN A 122 13.70 10.89 -15.09
CA ASN A 122 14.60 12.03 -14.99
C ASN A 122 14.38 12.88 -16.24
N ALA A 123 14.32 14.21 -16.15
CA ALA A 123 13.96 15.13 -17.25
C ALA A 123 14.90 15.09 -18.49
N ARG A 124 15.78 14.08 -18.57
CA ARG A 124 16.73 13.79 -19.66
C ARG A 124 16.49 12.46 -20.38
N MET A 125 15.54 11.62 -19.94
CA MET A 125 15.12 10.44 -20.73
C MET A 125 13.80 10.75 -21.40
N GLY A 126 13.86 10.86 -22.73
CA GLY A 126 12.70 11.10 -23.59
C GLY A 126 11.56 10.13 -23.30
N LEU A 127 10.34 10.64 -23.53
CA LEU A 127 9.08 9.92 -23.46
C LEU A 127 9.20 8.56 -24.14
N PHE A 128 9.29 7.48 -23.36
CA PHE A 128 9.01 6.15 -23.89
C PHE A 128 7.52 6.12 -24.26
N PRO A 129 7.18 5.85 -25.53
CA PRO A 129 5.79 5.87 -25.97
C PRO A 129 4.97 4.83 -25.20
N ARG A 130 3.69 5.14 -24.96
CA ARG A 130 2.72 4.29 -24.23
C ARG A 130 2.46 2.91 -24.88
N SER A 131 3.15 2.60 -25.98
CA SER A 131 2.91 1.42 -26.82
C SER A 131 3.79 0.20 -26.50
N ILE A 132 4.67 0.24 -25.50
CA ILE A 132 5.61 -0.86 -25.20
C ILE A 132 5.32 -1.56 -23.85
N LEU A 133 4.17 -1.27 -23.22
CA LEU A 133 3.63 -2.06 -22.10
C LEU A 133 2.13 -2.30 -22.25
#